data_AF-A0A5N4B0M0-F1
#
_entry.id   AF-A0A5N4B0M0-F1
#
_cell.length_a   1.000
_cell.length_b   1.000
_cell.length_c   1.000
_cell.angle_alpha   90.00
_cell.angle_beta   90.00
_cell.angle_gamma   90.00
#
_symmetry.space_group_name_H-M   'P 1'
#
loop_
_entity.id
_entity.type
_entity.pdbx_description
1 polymer ?
#
loop_
_entity_poly.entity_id
_entity_poly.type
_entity_poly.pdbx_seq_one_letter_code
_entity_poly.pdbx_strand_id
1 'polypeptide(L)' 'MDVEEAICFWLLYKRMRERKRRKRKYWVHPILRDRLTHGQFITLYPKLRQYEPKFFNYFRMSKKSFDELLELIQENIL' A
#
# COMPACT_ATOMS: atom_id res chain seq x y z
N MET A 1 -13.43 -31.78 26.34
CA MET A 1 -13.04 -31.68 24.93
C MET A 1 -12.35 -32.97 24.58
N ASP A 2 -13.04 -33.81 23.83
CA ASP A 2 -12.49 -35.09 23.41
C ASP A 2 -11.42 -34.89 22.34
N VAL A 3 -10.48 -35.84 22.26
CA VAL A 3 -9.37 -35.81 21.29
C VAL A 3 -9.90 -35.69 19.85
N GLU A 4 -11.04 -36.34 19.58
CA GLU A 4 -11.73 -36.28 18.28
C GLU A 4 -12.24 -34.88 17.96
N GLU A 5 -12.83 -34.18 18.93
CA GLU A 5 -13.29 -32.80 18.77
C GLU A 5 -12.10 -31.88 18.48
N ALA A 6 -11.00 -32.03 19.21
CA ALA A 6 -9.78 -31.25 19.00
C ALA A 6 -9.19 -31.46 17.60
N ILE A 7 -9.17 -32.71 17.10
CA ILE A 7 -8.73 -33.04 15.74
C ILE A 7 -9.64 -32.39 14.70
N CYS A 8 -10.97 -32.48 14.88
CA CYS A 8 -11.95 -31.85 14.00
C CYS A 8 -11.76 -30.32 13.93
N PHE A 9 -11.60 -29.65 15.08
CA PHE A 9 -11.34 -28.21 15.12
C PHE A 9 -10.03 -27.84 14.42
N TRP A 10 -8.96 -28.62 14.60
CA TRP A 10 -7.68 -28.39 13.93
C TRP A 10 -7.77 -28.52 12.41
N LEU A 11 -8.47 -29.54 11.92
CA LEU A 11 -8.70 -29.74 10.48
C LEU A 11 -9.51 -28.59 9.87
N LEU A 12 -10.56 -28.13 10.56
CA LEU A 12 -11.35 -26.96 10.15
C LEU A 12 -10.49 -25.70 10.11
N TYR A 13 -9.70 -25.44 11.15
CA TYR A 13 -8.79 -24.31 11.21
C TYR A 13 -7.76 -24.32 10.06
N LYS A 14 -7.13 -25.48 9.81
CA LYS A 14 -6.18 -25.66 8.70
C LYS A 14 -6.83 -25.35 7.36
N ARG A 15 -8.02 -25.90 7.10
CA ARG A 15 -8.79 -25.69 5.86
C ARG A 15 -9.19 -24.22 5.68
N MET A 16 -9.57 -23.53 6.74
CA MET A 16 -9.89 -22.10 6.71
C MET A 16 -8.64 -21.24 6.41
N ARG A 17 -7.49 -21.58 6.99
CA ARG A 17 -6.23 -20.88 6.76
C ARG A 17 -5.75 -21.04 5.32
N GLU A 18 -5.85 -22.24 4.76
CA GLU A 18 -5.54 -22.52 3.36
C GLU A 18 -6.46 -21.77 2.41
N ARG A 19 -7.77 -21.72 2.69
CA ARG A 19 -8.73 -20.91 1.91
C ARG A 19 -8.38 -19.42 1.94
N LYS A 20 -8.02 -18.87 3.11
CA LYS A 20 -7.58 -17.47 3.23
C LYS A 20 -6.30 -17.19 2.44
N ARG A 21 -5.34 -18.12 2.45
CA ARG A 21 -4.11 -18.03 1.63
C ARG A 21 -4.42 -18.05 0.14
N ARG A 22 -5.29 -18.95 -0.33
CA ARG A 22 -5.74 -19.01 -1.73
C ARG A 22 -6.51 -17.77 -2.17
N LYS A 23 -7.30 -17.14 -1.28
CA LYS A 23 -8.01 -15.89 -1.54
C LYS A 23 -7.06 -14.68 -1.71
N ARG A 24 -5.91 -14.67 -1.02
CA ARG A 24 -4.85 -13.67 -1.27
C ARG A 24 -4.12 -14.04 -2.57
N LYS A 25 -4.78 -13.83 -3.72
CA LYS A 25 -4.20 -14.12 -5.05
C LYS A 25 -2.86 -13.41 -5.25
N TYR A 26 -2.73 -12.21 -4.68
CA TYR A 26 -1.51 -11.42 -4.71
C TYR A 26 -1.29 -10.74 -3.35
N TRP A 27 -0.08 -10.84 -2.81
CA TRP A 27 0.37 -9.97 -1.71
C TRP A 27 0.65 -8.55 -2.19
N VAL A 28 1.17 -8.43 -3.42
CA VAL A 28 1.32 -7.18 -4.18
C VAL A 28 0.72 -7.41 -5.56
N HIS A 29 -0.30 -6.65 -5.93
CA HIS A 29 -1.02 -6.83 -7.20
C HIS A 29 -0.10 -6.59 -8.40
N PRO A 30 -0.17 -7.38 -9.50
CA PRO A 30 0.71 -7.22 -10.67
C PRO A 30 0.70 -5.82 -11.29
N ILE A 31 -0.41 -5.08 -11.19
CA ILE A 31 -0.50 -3.69 -11.64
C ILE A 31 0.55 -2.76 -10.98
N LEU A 32 1.00 -3.12 -9.77
CA LEU A 32 2.02 -2.36 -9.04
C LEU A 32 3.44 -2.70 -9.49
N ARG A 33 3.64 -3.72 -10.34
CA ARG A 33 4.96 -4.04 -10.92
C ARG A 33 5.46 -2.90 -11.80
N ASP A 34 4.55 -2.32 -12.57
CA ASP A 34 4.85 -1.23 -13.49
C ASP A 34 4.66 0.16 -12.83
N ARG A 35 4.75 0.23 -11.50
CA ARG A 35 4.59 1.49 -10.75
C ARG A 35 5.68 2.50 -11.10
N LEU A 36 6.88 2.04 -11.46
CA LEU A 36 7.96 2.93 -11.86
C LEU A 36 7.72 3.56 -13.24
N THR A 37 6.91 2.92 -14.09
CA THR A 37 6.61 3.42 -15.43
C THR A 37 5.28 4.19 -15.49
N HIS A 38 4.27 3.76 -14.72
CA HIS A 38 2.92 4.34 -14.77
C HIS A 38 2.47 5.02 -13.48
N GLY A 39 3.22 4.88 -12.38
CA GLY A 39 2.84 5.43 -11.09
C GLY A 39 2.78 6.95 -11.13
N GLN A 40 1.73 7.53 -10.54
CA GLN A 40 1.52 8.98 -10.52
C GLN A 40 2.68 9.73 -9.84
N PHE A 41 3.28 9.14 -8.80
CA PHE A 41 4.46 9.73 -8.15
C PHE A 41 5.66 9.82 -9.10
N ILE A 42 5.83 8.89 -10.03
CA ILE A 42 6.95 8.94 -10.97
C ILE A 42 6.63 9.80 -12.20
N THR A 43 5.41 9.69 -12.72
CA THR A 43 5.03 10.28 -14.02
C THR A 43 4.42 11.68 -13.91
N LEU A 44 3.68 11.97 -12.84
CA LEU A 44 2.88 13.19 -12.69
C LEU A 44 3.50 14.16 -11.68
N TYR A 45 4.02 13.68 -10.56
CA TYR A 45 4.56 14.54 -9.50
C TYR A 45 5.67 15.50 -9.96
N PRO A 46 6.68 15.11 -10.75
CA PRO A 46 7.68 16.04 -11.25
C PRO A 46 7.08 17.16 -12.12
N LYS A 47 6.02 16.83 -12.87
CA LYS A 47 5.27 17.80 -13.69
C LYS A 47 4.48 18.75 -12.81
N LEU A 48 3.82 18.25 -11.76
CA LEU A 48 3.09 19.08 -10.80
C LEU A 48 4.02 20.07 -10.08
N ARG A 49 5.21 19.63 -9.64
CA ARG A 49 6.23 20.47 -8.97
C ARG A 49 6.62 21.71 -9.80
N GLN A 50 6.52 21.66 -11.13
CA GLN A 50 6.83 22.78 -12.03
C GLN A 50 5.73 23.85 -12.07
N TYR A 51 4.50 23.53 -11.66
CA TYR A 51 3.34 24.42 -11.75
C TYR A 51 2.65 24.57 -10.39
N GLU A 52 3.04 25.60 -9.61
CA GLU A 52 2.55 25.81 -8.23
C GLU A 52 1.02 25.75 -8.08
N PRO A 53 0.21 26.41 -8.94
CA PRO A 53 -1.25 26.34 -8.79
C PRO A 53 -1.80 24.93 -9.01
N LYS A 54 -1.21 24.15 -9.93
CA LYS A 54 -1.61 22.75 -10.16
C LYS A 54 -1.16 21.85 -9.03
N PHE A 55 0.05 22.07 -8.50
CA PHE A 55 0.53 21.37 -7.31
C PHE A 55 -0.41 21.61 -6.13
N PHE A 56 -0.76 22.86 -5.86
CA PHE A 56 -1.67 23.23 -4.77
C PHE A 56 -3.05 22.63 -4.97
N ASN A 57 -3.61 22.67 -6.19
CA ASN A 57 -4.92 22.05 -6.45
C ASN A 57 -4.90 20.53 -6.28
N TYR A 58 -3.79 19.87 -6.61
CA TYR A 58 -3.65 18.41 -6.50
C TYR A 58 -3.42 17.97 -5.05
N PHE A 59 -2.41 18.55 -4.38
CA PHE A 59 -1.99 18.17 -3.03
C PHE A 59 -2.73 18.91 -1.92
N ARG A 60 -3.48 19.97 -2.25
CA ARG A 60 -4.14 20.87 -1.30
C ARG A 60 -3.18 21.55 -0.31
N MET A 61 -1.93 21.68 -0.71
CA MET A 61 -0.85 22.32 0.05
C MET A 61 0.21 22.91 -0.90
N SER A 62 0.95 23.90 -0.41
CA SER A 62 2.09 24.45 -1.15
C SER A 62 3.22 23.43 -1.26
N LYS A 63 4.14 23.60 -2.22
CA LYS A 63 5.35 22.75 -2.28
C LYS A 63 6.18 22.84 -1.00
N LYS A 64 6.26 24.05 -0.43
CA LYS A 64 7.00 24.30 0.80
C LYS A 64 6.45 23.47 1.97
N SER A 65 5.15 23.55 2.21
CA SER A 65 4.51 22.79 3.30
C SER A 65 4.59 21.28 3.07
N PHE A 66 4.54 20.84 1.81
CA PHE A 66 4.77 19.44 1.46
C PHE A 66 6.19 18.99 1.83
N ASP A 67 7.20 19.78 1.47
CA ASP A 67 8.61 19.47 1.73
C ASP A 67 8.92 19.51 3.25
N GLU A 68 8.39 20.48 3.98
CA GLU A 68 8.48 20.55 5.45
C GLU A 68 7.85 19.31 6.10
N LEU A 69 6.66 18.91 5.66
CA LEU A 69 6.01 17.70 6.18
C LEU A 69 6.84 16.45 5.88
N LEU A 70 7.40 16.36 4.67
CA LEU A 70 8.25 15.25 4.28
C LEU A 70 9.51 15.17 5.16
N GLU A 71 10.14 16.31 5.45
CA GLU A 71 11.32 16.39 6.31
C GLU A 71 11.04 15.91 7.73
N LEU A 72 9.86 16.19 8.28
CA LEU A 72 9.46 15.74 9.61
C LEU A 72 9.21 14.23 9.71
N ILE A 73 8.75 13.61 8.63
CA ILE A 73 8.33 12.20 8.65
C ILE A 73 9.34 11.26 8.01
N GLN A 74 10.30 11.76 7.22
CA GLN A 74 11.24 10.92 6.47
C GLN A 74 12.02 9.96 7.37
N GLU A 75 12.40 10.39 8.58
CA GLU A 75 13.14 9.57 9.56
C GLU A 75 12.33 8.38 10.07
N ASN A 76 11.00 8.43 9.97
CA ASN A 76 10.09 7.37 10.44
C ASN A 76 9.60 6.46 9.30
N ILE A 77 9.93 6.79 8.05
CA ILE A 77 9.45 6.10 6.85
C ILE A 77 10.56 5.32 6.14
N LEU A 78 11.81 5.78 6.26
CA LEU A 78 13.02 5.10 5.77
C LEU A 78 13.54 4.08 6.78
#